data_AF-A0A7C4CNM1-F1
#
_entry.id   AF-A0A7C4CNM1-F1
#
_cell.length_a   1.000
_cell.length_b   1.000
_cell.length_c   1.000
_cell.angle_alpha   90.00
_cell.angle_beta   90.00
_cell.angle_gamma   90.00
#
_symmetry.space_group_name_H-M   'P 1'
#
loop_
_entity.id
_entity.type
_entity.pdbx_description
1 polymer ?
#
loop_
_entity_poly.entity_id
_entity_poly.type
_entity_poly.pdbx_seq_one_letter_code
_entity_poly.pdbx_strand_id
1 'polypeptide(L)'
;GGSKNRAWRQIAADIFNTEVVCIKVDEGAAYGAALQAMWCYLNYVGSKTSIVEICDRFVQLDENTRVSPKAPNVEIYKELQELHNLVSKSLRNAFKKHRQYLNKRVV
;
A
#
# COMPACT_ATOMS: atom_id res chain seq x y z
N GLY A 1 8.93 -2.27 8.89
CA GLY A 1 7.69 -2.89 8.41
C GLY A 1 7.96 -3.90 7.31
N GLY A 2 6.91 -4.54 6.77
CA GLY A 2 7.05 -5.52 5.68
C GLY A 2 7.81 -5.00 4.46
N SER A 3 7.73 -3.69 4.18
CA SER A 3 8.48 -3.01 3.12
C SER A 3 10.01 -3.15 3.23
N LYS A 4 10.59 -3.38 4.42
CA LYS A 4 12.05 -3.57 4.59
C LYS A 4 12.52 -4.95 4.11
N ASN A 5 11.63 -5.94 4.09
CA ASN A 5 11.96 -7.29 3.67
C ASN A 5 11.81 -7.44 2.14
N ARG A 6 12.89 -7.83 1.46
CA ARG A 6 12.93 -8.01 0.01
C ARG A 6 11.93 -9.06 -0.48
N ALA A 7 11.75 -10.17 0.24
CA ALA A 7 10.79 -11.21 -0.15
C ALA A 7 9.36 -10.66 -0.09
N TRP A 8 9.01 -9.90 0.94
CA TRP A 8 7.71 -9.23 1.03
C TRP A 8 7.48 -8.24 -0.11
N ARG A 9 8.50 -7.47 -0.51
CA ARG A 9 8.40 -6.59 -1.69
C ARG A 9 8.18 -7.39 -2.98
N GLN A 10 8.89 -8.51 -3.16
CA GLN A 10 8.72 -9.37 -4.33
C GLN A 10 7.31 -9.97 -4.39
N ILE A 11 6.79 -10.47 -3.26
CA ILE A 11 5.43 -10.99 -3.16
C ILE A 11 4.42 -9.92 -3.58
N ALA A 12 4.58 -8.68 -3.09
CA ALA A 12 3.72 -7.57 -3.50
C ALA A 12 3.81 -7.29 -5.01
N ALA A 13 5.03 -7.20 -5.57
CA ALA A 13 5.21 -6.97 -7.00
C ALA A 13 4.56 -8.07 -7.85
N ASP A 14 4.74 -9.33 -7.48
CA ASP A 14 4.18 -10.48 -8.20
C ASP A 14 2.65 -10.55 -8.09
N ILE A 15 2.06 -10.28 -6.92
CA ILE A 15 0.60 -10.27 -6.73
C ILE A 15 -0.05 -9.12 -7.52
N PHE A 16 0.53 -7.92 -7.46
CA PHE A 16 -0.03 -6.73 -8.12
C PHE A 16 0.38 -6.63 -9.60
N ASN A 17 1.27 -7.51 -10.07
CA ASN A 17 1.86 -7.47 -11.41
C ASN A 17 2.38 -6.07 -11.78
N THR A 18 3.11 -5.44 -10.85
CA THR A 18 3.64 -4.08 -11.01
C THR A 18 4.98 -3.94 -10.31
N GLU A 19 5.78 -2.98 -10.74
CA GLU A 19 7.03 -2.67 -10.05
C GLU A 19 6.76 -2.09 -8.67
N VAL A 20 7.56 -2.50 -7.69
CA VAL A 20 7.50 -1.99 -6.32
C VAL A 20 8.86 -1.40 -5.96
N VAL A 21 8.84 -0.18 -5.43
CA VAL A 21 10.00 0.56 -4.95
C VAL A 21 9.64 1.31 -3.67
N CYS A 22 10.56 1.37 -2.72
CA CYS A 22 10.38 2.14 -1.49
C CYS A 22 10.85 3.58 -1.69
N ILE A 23 10.27 4.51 -0.95
CA ILE A 23 10.84 5.85 -0.75
C ILE A 23 12.00 5.75 0.26
N LYS A 24 12.96 6.67 0.16
CA LYS A 24 14.12 6.73 1.08
C LYS A 24 13.73 7.03 2.54
N VAL A 25 12.57 7.65 2.75
CA VAL A 25 12.08 8.04 4.08
C VAL A 25 11.10 6.99 4.59
N ASP A 26 11.42 6.35 5.71
CA ASP A 26 10.56 5.29 6.30
C ASP A 26 9.25 5.84 6.90
N GLU A 27 9.26 7.08 7.43
CA GLU A 27 8.12 7.70 8.13
C GLU A 27 7.13 8.39 7.19
N GLY A 28 6.50 7.62 6.29
CA GLY A 28 5.67 8.15 5.21
C GLY A 28 4.52 9.07 5.65
N ALA A 29 3.87 8.78 6.78
CA ALA A 29 2.74 9.59 7.27
C ALA A 29 3.19 10.97 7.78
N ALA A 30 4.21 11.02 8.65
CA ALA A 30 4.77 12.26 9.17
C ALA A 30 5.40 13.09 8.04
N TYR A 31 6.08 12.41 7.11
CA TYR A 31 6.69 13.04 5.96
C TYR A 31 5.65 13.68 5.02
N GLY A 32 4.57 12.96 4.70
CA GLY A 32 3.47 13.51 3.91
C GLY A 32 2.80 14.72 4.58
N ALA A 33 2.62 14.68 5.91
CA ALA A 33 2.09 15.83 6.66
C ALA A 33 2.99 17.06 6.57
N ALA A 34 4.32 16.88 6.62
CA ALA A 34 5.28 17.98 6.48
C ALA A 34 5.24 18.59 5.07
N LEU A 35 5.16 17.77 4.01
CA LEU A 35 5.04 18.25 2.63
C LEU A 35 3.73 19.03 2.41
N GLN A 36 2.62 18.53 2.99
CA GLN A 36 1.32 19.21 2.97
C GLN A 36 1.36 20.57 3.71
N ALA A 37 1.98 20.62 4.89
CA ALA A 37 2.13 21.86 5.64
C ALA A 37 2.95 22.91 4.86
N MET A 38 4.04 22.47 4.23
CA MET A 38 4.86 23.31 3.36
C MET A 38 4.05 23.85 2.17
N TRP A 39 3.28 22.98 1.51
CA TRP A 39 2.40 23.37 0.41
C TRP A 39 1.37 24.44 0.81
N CYS A 40 0.71 24.25 1.96
CA CYS A 40 -0.22 25.24 2.51
C CYS A 40 0.46 26.59 2.77
N TYR A 41 1.65 26.58 3.39
CA TYR A 41 2.39 27.79 3.70
C TYR A 41 2.84 28.54 2.44
N LEU A 42 3.43 27.84 1.47
CA LEU A 42 3.89 28.43 0.20
C LEU A 42 2.74 29.08 -0.58
N ASN A 43 1.56 28.47 -0.58
CA ASN A 43 0.38 29.06 -1.20
C ASN A 43 -0.19 30.23 -0.40
N TYR A 44 -0.15 30.17 0.94
CA TYR A 44 -0.54 31.28 1.80
C TYR A 44 0.30 32.54 1.54
N VAL A 45 1.62 32.40 1.35
CA VAL A 45 2.53 33.53 1.05
C VAL A 45 2.56 33.94 -0.43
N GLY A 46 1.73 33.33 -1.28
CA GLY A 46 1.51 33.75 -2.66
C GLY A 46 2.41 33.09 -3.71
N SER A 47 3.20 32.06 -3.38
CA SER A 47 4.09 31.38 -4.34
C SER A 47 3.37 30.53 -5.39
N LYS A 48 2.05 30.30 -5.27
CA LYS A 48 1.20 29.51 -6.20
C LYS A 48 1.84 28.17 -6.62
N THR A 49 2.39 27.43 -5.66
CA THR A 49 3.10 26.17 -5.89
C THR A 49 2.15 24.98 -5.84
N SER A 50 2.32 24.02 -6.74
CA SER A 50 1.59 22.75 -6.72
C SER A 50 2.20 21.76 -5.71
N ILE A 51 1.40 20.82 -5.22
CA ILE A 51 1.92 19.76 -4.35
C ILE A 51 2.88 18.83 -5.11
N VAL A 52 2.70 18.69 -6.44
CA VAL A 52 3.54 17.88 -7.31
C VAL A 52 4.97 18.43 -7.34
N GLU A 53 5.14 19.73 -7.54
CA GLU A 53 6.46 20.39 -7.53
C GLU A 53 7.20 20.20 -6.19
N ILE A 54 6.46 20.16 -5.08
CA ILE A 54 7.03 19.90 -3.76
C ILE A 54 7.44 18.43 -3.64
N CYS A 55 6.57 17.51 -4.04
CA CYS A 55 6.87 16.08 -4.05
C CYS A 55 8.09 15.76 -4.93
N ASP A 56 8.18 16.31 -6.13
CA ASP A 56 9.31 16.07 -7.06
C ASP A 56 10.65 16.51 -6.47
N ARG A 57 10.65 17.55 -5.63
CA ARG A 57 11.87 18.07 -5.00
C ARG A 57 12.30 17.24 -3.79
N PHE A 58 11.35 16.72 -3.03
CA PHE A 58 11.64 16.13 -1.72
C PHE A 58 11.52 14.61 -1.71
N VAL A 59 10.51 14.04 -2.39
CA VAL A 59 10.26 12.60 -2.40
C VAL A 59 11.29 11.91 -3.28
N GLN A 60 12.14 11.10 -2.67
CA GLN A 60 13.16 10.32 -3.37
C GLN A 60 12.87 8.84 -3.23
N LEU A 61 12.96 8.13 -4.35
CA LEU A 61 12.92 6.68 -4.40
C LEU A 61 14.27 6.11 -3.95
N ASP A 62 14.23 4.99 -3.24
CA ASP A 62 15.39 4.14 -3.01
C ASP A 62 15.41 3.02 -4.05
N GLU A 63 16.07 3.30 -5.18
CA GLU A 63 16.15 2.39 -6.32
C GLU A 63 16.77 1.02 -5.96
N ASN A 64 17.58 0.94 -4.89
CA ASN A 64 18.14 -0.34 -4.43
C ASN A 64 17.06 -1.30 -3.89
N THR A 65 15.88 -0.76 -3.55
CA THR A 65 14.75 -1.57 -3.08
C THR A 65 13.85 -2.07 -4.20
N ARG A 66 14.04 -1.58 -5.44
CA ARG A 66 13.18 -1.89 -6.58
C ARG A 66 13.15 -3.37 -6.85
N VAL A 67 11.94 -3.88 -7.07
CA VAL A 67 11.68 -5.23 -7.56
C VAL A 67 10.62 -5.18 -8.65
N SER A 68 10.88 -5.91 -9.73
CA SER A 68 9.94 -6.07 -10.84
C SER A 68 9.21 -7.42 -10.70
N PRO A 69 7.96 -7.52 -11.17
CA PRO A 69 7.19 -8.76 -11.10
C PRO A 69 7.85 -9.86 -11.93
N LYS A 70 7.78 -11.10 -11.43
CA LYS A 70 8.22 -12.29 -12.15
C LYS A 70 7.02 -12.95 -12.81
N ALA A 71 6.99 -12.99 -14.13
CA ALA A 71 5.86 -13.55 -14.89
C ALA A 71 5.40 -14.95 -14.41
N PRO A 72 6.30 -15.91 -14.10
CA PRO A 72 5.87 -17.21 -13.56
C PRO A 72 5.12 -17.10 -12.22
N ASN A 73 5.56 -16.19 -11.35
CA ASN A 73 4.92 -15.97 -10.05
C ASN A 73 3.59 -15.23 -10.18
N VAL A 74 3.49 -14.28 -11.12
CA VAL A 74 2.26 -13.56 -11.41
C VAL A 74 1.13 -14.52 -11.78
N GLU A 75 1.41 -15.50 -12.65
CA GLU A 75 0.40 -16.50 -13.03
C GLU A 75 -0.01 -17.38 -11.84
N ILE A 76 0.94 -17.83 -11.03
CA ILE A 76 0.65 -18.59 -9.79
C ILE A 76 -0.23 -17.76 -8.85
N TYR A 77 0.10 -16.48 -8.63
CA TYR A 77 -0.65 -15.63 -7.72
C TYR A 77 -2.04 -15.28 -8.25
N LYS A 78 -2.25 -15.21 -9.56
CA LYS A 78 -3.59 -15.06 -10.15
C LYS A 78 -4.50 -16.24 -9.79
N GLU A 79 -4.02 -17.46 -9.99
CA GLU A 79 -4.77 -18.67 -9.63
C GLU A 79 -5.07 -18.73 -8.11
N LEU A 80 -4.07 -18.41 -7.29
CA LEU A 80 -4.25 -18.35 -5.83
C LEU A 80 -5.23 -17.25 -5.41
N GLN A 81 -5.24 -16.11 -6.10
CA GLN A 81 -6.17 -15.01 -5.84
C GLN A 81 -7.62 -15.44 -6.16
N GLU A 82 -7.84 -16.23 -7.21
CA GLU A 82 -9.16 -16.80 -7.52
C GLU A 82 -9.65 -17.71 -6.40
N LEU A 83 -8.79 -18.61 -5.91
CA LEU A 83 -9.11 -19.47 -4.77
C LEU A 83 -9.39 -18.65 -3.49
N HIS A 84 -8.54 -17.67 -3.18
CA HIS A 84 -8.75 -16.76 -2.06
C HIS A 84 -10.08 -16.01 -2.18
N ASN A 85 -10.43 -15.53 -3.37
CA ASN A 85 -11.69 -14.84 -3.63
C ASN A 85 -12.89 -15.76 -3.39
N LEU A 86 -12.82 -17.02 -3.81
CA LEU A 86 -13.85 -18.02 -3.57
C LEU A 86 -14.06 -18.25 -2.07
N VAL A 87 -12.98 -18.49 -1.33
CA VAL A 87 -13.02 -18.71 0.13
C VAL A 87 -13.53 -17.47 0.87
N SER A 88 -13.02 -16.28 0.51
CA SER A 88 -13.48 -15.01 1.09
C SER A 88 -14.98 -14.83 0.89
N LYS A 89 -15.49 -15.06 -0.34
CA LYS A 89 -16.91 -14.91 -0.65
C LYS A 89 -17.78 -15.94 0.09
N SER A 90 -17.36 -17.20 0.12
CA SER A 90 -18.15 -18.28 0.76
C SER A 90 -18.27 -18.09 2.28
N LEU A 91 -17.23 -17.56 2.93
CA LEU A 91 -17.20 -17.37 4.37
C LEU A 91 -17.91 -16.10 4.87
N ARG A 92 -18.21 -15.12 4.01
CA ARG A 92 -18.85 -13.84 4.43
C ARG A 92 -20.13 -14.04 5.24
N ASN A 93 -21.02 -14.91 4.76
CA ASN A 93 -22.30 -15.16 5.44
C ASN A 93 -22.09 -15.88 6.77
N ALA A 94 -21.14 -16.81 6.85
CA ALA A 94 -20.79 -17.50 8.08
C ALA A 94 -20.25 -16.51 9.13
N PHE A 95 -19.33 -15.62 8.74
CA PHE A 95 -18.81 -14.59 9.64
C PHE A 95 -19.87 -13.59 10.09
N LYS A 96 -20.83 -13.21 9.21
CA LYS A 96 -21.97 -12.38 9.58
C LYS A 96 -22.84 -13.06 10.64
N LYS A 97 -23.16 -14.34 10.46
CA LYS A 97 -23.94 -15.13 11.43
C LYS A 97 -23.19 -15.29 12.75
N HIS A 98 -21.88 -15.57 12.71
CA HIS A 98 -21.04 -15.66 13.89
C HIS A 98 -21.01 -14.33 14.67
N ARG A 99 -20.89 -13.19 13.97
CA ARG A 99 -20.93 -11.87 14.62
C ARG A 99 -22.26 -11.59 15.29
N GLN A 100 -23.39 -11.95 14.67
CA GLN A 100 -24.71 -11.84 15.28
C GLN A 100 -24.85 -12.73 16.52
N TYR A 101 -24.27 -13.94 16.50
CA TYR A 101 -24.25 -14.82 17.66
C TYR A 101 -23.49 -14.19 18.84
N LEU A 102 -22.29 -13.66 18.60
CA LEU A 102 -21.48 -13.00 19.63
C LEU A 102 -22.21 -11.80 20.24
N ASN A 103 -22.82 -10.93 19.41
CA ASN A 103 -23.58 -9.77 19.89
C ASN A 103 -24.79 -10.15 20.77
N LYS A 104 -25.30 -11.38 20.69
CA LYS A 104 -26.43 -11.85 21.50
C LYS A 104 -26.01 -12.51 22.82
N ARG A 105 -24.73 -12.88 22.97
CA ARG A 105 -24.27 -13.81 24.02
C ARG A 105 -23.03 -13.36 24.78
N VAL A 106 -22.23 -12.46 24.21
CA VAL A 106 -20.91 -12.05 24.75
C VAL A 106 -20.83 -10.53 24.96
N VAL A 107 -21.79 -9.77 24.43
CA VAL A 107 -22.00 -8.35 24.73
C VAL A 107 -23.26 -8.21 25.54
#